data_AF-A0A8J7XK14-F1
#
_entry.id   AF-A0A8J7XK14-F1
#
_cell.length_a   1.000
_cell.length_b   1.000
_cell.length_c   1.000
_cell.angle_alpha   90.00
_cell.angle_beta   90.00
_cell.angle_gamma   90.00
#
_symmetry.space_group_name_H-M   'P 1'
#
loop_
_entity.id
_entity.type
_entity.pdbx_description
1 polymer ?
#
loop_
_entity_poly.entity_id
_entity_poly.type
_entity_poly.pdbx_seq_one_letter_code
_entity_poly.pdbx_strand_id
1 'polypeptide(L)'
;MYEAGFIYSLVAGLMSVLLMVYAIEKKNEHFFVFSLMFLIISWSGIEWALWLKGYNLFEMVFTPIVPLASYFVGWTVFIIFISEKHFKRRYWIAFLIVLAFFIWISTFCMNCLAD
;
A
#
# COMPACT_ATOMS: atom_id res chain seq x y z
N MET A 1 -14.12 -13.31 10.58
CA MET A 1 -14.06 -12.01 9.88
C MET A 1 -12.64 -11.64 9.43
N TYR A 2 -11.59 -11.91 10.22
CA TYR A 2 -10.19 -11.60 9.87
C TYR A 2 -9.69 -12.22 8.56
N GLU A 3 -10.00 -13.50 8.32
CA GLU A 3 -9.54 -14.20 7.11
C GLU A 3 -10.17 -13.63 5.84
N ALA A 4 -11.43 -13.23 5.90
CA ALA A 4 -12.10 -12.58 4.77
C ALA A 4 -11.42 -11.23 4.44
N GLY A 5 -11.15 -10.39 5.45
CA GLY A 5 -10.44 -9.12 5.27
C GLY A 5 -9.05 -9.28 4.65
N PHE A 6 -8.30 -10.30 5.09
CA PHE A 6 -6.99 -10.63 4.52
C PHE A 6 -7.10 -11.08 3.06
N ILE A 7 -8.05 -11.97 2.74
CA ILE A 7 -8.29 -12.44 1.37
C ILE A 7 -8.70 -11.28 0.46
N TYR A 8 -9.62 -10.41 0.88
CA TYR A 8 -10.02 -9.22 0.11
C TYR A 8 -8.84 -8.27 -0.13
N SER A 9 -7.96 -8.12 0.86
CA SER A 9 -6.76 -7.28 0.72
C SER A 9 -5.77 -7.86 -0.28
N LEU A 10 -5.58 -9.18 -0.31
CA LEU A 10 -4.76 -9.86 -1.31
C LEU A 10 -5.34 -9.71 -2.72
N VAL A 11 -6.67 -9.89 -2.87
CA VAL A 11 -7.35 -9.72 -4.17
C VAL A 11 -7.23 -8.28 -4.66
N ALA A 12 -7.42 -7.29 -3.77
CA ALA A 12 -7.21 -5.87 -4.09
C ALA A 12 -5.77 -5.59 -4.52
N GLY A 13 -4.79 -6.22 -3.85
CA GLY A 13 -3.38 -6.13 -4.21
C GLY A 13 -3.13 -6.69 -5.62
N LEU A 14 -3.64 -7.87 -5.93
CA LEU A 14 -3.49 -8.49 -7.25
C LEU A 14 -4.16 -7.64 -8.34
N MET A 15 -5.37 -7.14 -8.08
CA MET A 15 -6.06 -6.21 -8.99
C MET A 15 -5.27 -4.92 -9.21
N SER A 16 -4.63 -4.37 -8.17
CA SER A 16 -3.80 -3.17 -8.30
C SER A 16 -2.66 -3.38 -9.31
N VAL A 17 -1.98 -4.53 -9.24
CA VAL A 17 -0.88 -4.87 -10.14
C VAL A 17 -1.36 -5.02 -11.58
N LEU A 18 -2.48 -5.74 -11.79
CA LEU A 18 -3.06 -5.90 -13.12
C LEU A 18 -3.49 -4.56 -13.73
N LEU A 19 -4.15 -3.71 -12.94
CA LEU A 19 -4.53 -2.36 -13.36
C LEU A 19 -3.31 -1.51 -13.67
N MET A 20 -2.22 -1.65 -12.91
CA MET A 20 -1.01 -0.87 -13.15
C MET A 20 -0.34 -1.26 -14.47
N VAL A 21 -0.23 -2.57 -14.75
CA VAL A 21 0.30 -3.06 -16.04
C VAL A 21 -0.56 -2.58 -17.20
N TYR A 22 -1.89 -2.74 -17.08
CA TYR A 22 -2.84 -2.30 -18.11
C TYR A 22 -2.79 -0.78 -18.33
N ALA A 23 -2.65 0.00 -17.25
CA ALA A 23 -2.53 1.45 -17.32
C ALA A 23 -1.27 1.88 -18.06
N ILE A 24 -0.14 1.21 -17.83
CA ILE A 24 1.12 1.48 -18.53
C ILE A 24 0.99 1.20 -20.03
N GLU A 25 0.39 0.06 -20.40
CA GLU A 25 0.21 -0.32 -21.80
C GLU A 25 -0.70 0.66 -22.55
N LYS A 26 -1.84 1.02 -21.95
CA LYS A 26 -2.80 1.98 -22.53
C LYS A 26 -2.42 3.44 -22.33
N LYS A 27 -1.35 3.72 -21.57
CA LYS A 27 -0.95 5.07 -21.12
C LYS A 27 -2.11 5.87 -20.53
N ASN A 28 -3.00 5.20 -19.79
CA ASN A 28 -4.20 5.83 -19.23
C ASN A 28 -3.97 6.25 -17.78
N GLU A 29 -3.96 7.57 -17.55
CA GLU A 29 -3.72 8.17 -16.23
C GLU A 29 -4.76 7.74 -15.18
N HIS A 30 -6.03 7.56 -15.56
CA HIS A 30 -7.08 7.20 -14.61
C HIS A 30 -6.89 5.81 -14.05
N PHE A 31 -6.57 4.82 -14.91
CA PHE A 31 -6.30 3.46 -14.45
C PHE A 31 -5.06 3.38 -13.58
N PHE A 32 -4.06 4.22 -13.86
CA PHE A 32 -2.89 4.32 -13.01
C PHE A 32 -3.25 4.84 -11.61
N VAL A 33 -4.03 5.90 -11.51
CA VAL A 33 -4.51 6.42 -10.21
C VAL A 33 -5.33 5.36 -9.46
N PHE A 34 -6.22 4.64 -10.16
CA PHE A 34 -6.98 3.56 -9.53
C PHE A 34 -6.07 2.45 -9.02
N SER A 35 -5.05 2.04 -9.77
CA SER A 35 -4.08 1.04 -9.30
C SER A 35 -3.40 1.47 -7.99
N LEU A 36 -2.99 2.73 -7.89
CA LEU A 36 -2.36 3.27 -6.67
C LEU A 36 -3.33 3.27 -5.49
N MET A 37 -4.60 3.63 -5.71
CA MET A 37 -5.63 3.56 -4.68
C MET A 37 -5.86 2.12 -4.18
N PHE A 38 -6.00 1.16 -5.10
CA PHE A 38 -6.17 -0.25 -4.75
C PHE A 38 -4.96 -0.81 -3.98
N LEU A 39 -3.75 -0.37 -4.33
CA LEU A 39 -2.54 -0.79 -3.64
C LEU A 39 -2.51 -0.27 -2.19
N ILE A 40 -2.83 1.01 -1.97
CA ILE A 40 -2.91 1.58 -0.61
C ILE A 40 -3.97 0.86 0.22
N ILE A 41 -5.15 0.62 -0.35
CA ILE A 41 -6.23 -0.09 0.34
C ILE A 41 -5.79 -1.51 0.68
N SER A 42 -5.15 -2.21 -0.25
CA SER A 42 -4.58 -3.55 -0.01
C SER A 42 -3.60 -3.56 1.16
N TRP A 43 -2.64 -2.63 1.19
CA TRP A 43 -1.68 -2.53 2.28
C TRP A 43 -2.34 -2.18 3.61
N SER A 44 -3.26 -1.21 3.63
CA SER A 44 -4.00 -0.84 4.83
C SER A 44 -4.89 -1.97 5.36
N GLY A 45 -5.46 -2.79 4.47
CA GLY A 45 -6.28 -3.94 4.84
C GLY A 45 -5.44 -5.10 5.37
N ILE A 46 -4.26 -5.34 4.80
CA ILE A 46 -3.28 -6.29 5.35
C ILE A 46 -2.84 -5.82 6.75
N GLU A 47 -2.52 -4.53 6.89
CA GLU A 47 -2.15 -3.95 8.18
C GLU A 47 -3.26 -4.15 9.20
N TRP A 48 -4.50 -3.77 8.88
CA TRP A 48 -5.63 -3.95 9.78
C TRP A 48 -5.85 -5.41 10.19
N ALA A 49 -5.73 -6.35 9.24
CA ALA A 49 -5.88 -7.78 9.51
C ALA A 49 -4.77 -8.35 10.42
N LEU A 50 -3.55 -7.83 10.31
CA LEU A 50 -2.43 -8.20 11.18
C LEU A 50 -2.49 -7.50 12.53
N TRP A 51 -2.95 -6.26 12.54
CA TRP A 51 -3.10 -5.45 13.73
C TRP A 51 -4.14 -6.06 14.69
N LEU A 52 -5.24 -6.61 14.15
CA LEU A 52 -6.21 -7.39 14.93
C LEU A 52 -5.65 -8.70 15.51
N LYS A 53 -4.49 -9.17 15.04
CA LYS A 53 -3.75 -10.31 15.62
C LYS A 53 -2.66 -9.88 16.59
N GLY A 54 -2.55 -8.58 16.90
CA GLY A 54 -1.52 -8.00 17.76
C GLY A 54 -0.19 -7.69 17.04
N TYR A 55 -0.14 -7.75 15.71
CA TYR A 55 1.05 -7.46 14.93
C TYR A 55 0.92 -6.12 14.21
N ASN A 56 1.89 -5.22 14.37
CA ASN A 56 1.93 -3.95 13.64
C ASN A 56 2.90 -4.07 12.46
N LEU A 57 2.38 -4.22 11.24
CA LEU A 57 3.20 -4.41 10.04
C LEU A 57 4.05 -3.16 9.77
N PHE A 58 3.47 -1.97 9.94
CA PHE A 58 4.20 -0.73 9.65
C PHE A 58 5.30 -0.45 10.67
N GLU A 59 5.07 -0.73 11.96
CA GLU A 59 6.13 -0.69 12.97
C GLU A 59 7.19 -1.76 12.68
N MET A 60 6.77 -2.97 12.29
CA MET A 60 7.69 -4.05 11.90
C MET A 60 8.56 -3.70 10.69
N VAL A 61 8.05 -2.88 9.75
CA VAL A 61 8.82 -2.34 8.63
C VAL A 61 9.93 -1.38 9.11
N PHE A 62 9.74 -0.69 10.24
CA PHE A 62 10.77 0.18 10.85
C PHE A 62 11.70 -0.57 11.82
N THR A 63 11.34 -1.79 12.24
CA THR A 63 12.28 -2.73 12.86
C THR A 63 13.10 -3.47 11.78
N PRO A 64 14.31 -3.98 12.06
CA PRO A 64 15.18 -4.60 11.05
C PRO A 64 14.71 -6.01 10.64
N ILE A 65 13.43 -6.18 10.33
CA ILE A 65 12.87 -7.37 9.67
C ILE A 65 13.06 -7.16 8.16
N VAL A 66 14.28 -7.45 7.71
CA VAL A 66 14.81 -7.20 6.35
C VAL A 66 13.85 -7.58 5.20
N PRO A 67 13.11 -8.71 5.24
CA PRO A 67 12.25 -9.11 4.11
C PRO A 67 11.06 -8.18 3.89
N LEU A 68 10.51 -7.61 4.97
CA LEU A 68 9.29 -6.83 4.92
C LEU A 68 9.58 -5.36 4.55
N ALA A 69 10.62 -4.80 5.15
CA ALA A 69 11.10 -3.46 4.81
C ALA A 69 11.53 -3.36 3.33
N SER A 70 12.27 -4.36 2.83
CA SER A 70 12.70 -4.39 1.43
C SER A 70 11.53 -4.49 0.44
N TYR A 71 10.46 -5.22 0.80
CA TYR A 71 9.24 -5.29 -0.01
C TYR A 71 8.54 -3.93 -0.15
N PHE A 72 8.30 -3.22 0.97
CA PHE A 72 7.63 -1.91 0.96
C PHE A 72 8.45 -0.84 0.25
N VAL A 73 9.76 -0.79 0.51
CA VAL A 73 10.67 0.14 -0.15
C VAL A 73 10.76 -0.16 -1.64
N GLY A 74 10.87 -1.44 -2.02
CA GLY A 74 10.92 -1.88 -3.42
C GLY A 74 9.69 -1.45 -4.21
N TRP A 75 8.48 -1.66 -3.66
CA TRP A 75 7.25 -1.22 -4.30
C TRP A 75 7.15 0.30 -4.41
N THR A 76 7.56 1.02 -3.37
CA THR A 76 7.52 2.48 -3.37
C THR A 76 8.46 3.07 -4.43
N VAL A 77 9.69 2.55 -4.51
CA VAL A 77 10.67 2.94 -5.55
C VAL A 77 10.15 2.59 -6.95
N PHE A 78 9.52 1.41 -7.11
CA PHE A 78 8.94 1.00 -8.38
C PHE A 78 7.81 1.94 -8.85
N ILE A 79 6.94 2.38 -7.94
CA ILE A 79 5.87 3.34 -8.23
C ILE A 79 6.43 4.69 -8.62
N ILE A 80 7.46 5.18 -7.92
CA ILE A 80 8.14 6.44 -8.25
C ILE A 80 8.72 6.34 -9.67
N PHE A 81 9.46 5.27 -9.95
CA PHE A 81 10.09 5.03 -11.25
C PHE A 81 9.08 4.98 -12.40
N ILE A 82 7.98 4.22 -12.25
CA ILE A 82 6.94 4.13 -13.29
C ILE A 82 6.21 5.47 -13.45
N SER A 83 5.90 6.15 -12.35
CA SER A 83 5.23 7.45 -12.39
C SER A 83 6.06 8.50 -13.11
N GLU A 84 7.39 8.51 -12.92
CA GLU A 84 8.29 9.43 -13.62
C GLU A 84 8.50 9.06 -15.09
N LYS A 85 8.59 7.76 -15.39
CA LYS A 85 8.86 7.28 -16.75
C LYS A 85 7.66 7.38 -17.68
N HIS A 86 6.46 7.08 -17.18
CA HIS A 86 5.25 6.92 -18.01
C HIS A 86 4.15 7.96 -17.73
N PHE A 87 4.18 8.62 -16.58
CA PHE A 87 3.09 9.51 -16.13
C PHE A 87 3.63 10.83 -15.56
N LYS A 88 2.84 11.49 -14.72
CA LYS A 88 3.18 12.79 -14.10
C LYS A 88 3.67 12.61 -12.67
N ARG A 89 4.64 13.45 -12.28
CA ARG A 89 5.20 13.53 -10.93
C ARG A 89 4.15 13.66 -9.81
N ARG A 90 3.03 14.33 -10.09
CA ARG A 90 1.94 14.56 -9.12
C ARG A 90 1.36 13.27 -8.52
N TYR A 91 1.39 12.16 -9.26
CA TYR A 91 0.74 10.91 -8.82
C TYR A 91 1.52 10.20 -7.72
N TRP A 92 2.84 10.07 -7.85
CA TRP A 92 3.64 9.44 -6.79
C TRP A 92 3.74 10.33 -5.55
N ILE A 93 3.73 11.66 -5.70
CA ILE A 93 3.69 12.59 -4.56
C ILE A 93 2.38 12.40 -3.78
N ALA A 94 1.23 12.37 -4.48
CA ALA A 94 -0.06 12.11 -3.83
C ALA A 94 -0.09 10.73 -3.16
N PHE A 95 0.46 9.70 -3.82
CA PHE A 95 0.60 8.37 -3.25
C PHE A 95 1.40 8.38 -1.93
N LEU A 96 2.56 9.04 -1.89
CA LEU A 96 3.39 9.13 -0.68
C LEU A 96 2.69 9.88 0.45
N ILE A 97 1.97 10.96 0.16
CA ILE A 97 1.22 11.72 1.17
C ILE A 97 0.15 10.83 1.82
N VAL A 98 -0.61 10.11 1.00
CA VAL A 98 -1.66 9.20 1.50
C VAL A 98 -1.03 8.04 2.26
N LEU A 99 0.05 7.45 1.75
CA LEU A 99 0.77 6.37 2.43
C LEU A 99 1.29 6.82 3.81
N ALA A 100 1.90 8.00 3.89
CA ALA A 100 2.39 8.57 5.14
C ALA A 100 1.25 8.80 6.14
N PHE A 101 0.07 9.23 5.66
CA PHE A 101 -1.12 9.37 6.49
C PHE A 101 -1.58 8.02 7.07
N PHE A 102 -1.58 6.94 6.27
CA PHE A 102 -1.91 5.60 6.78
C PHE A 102 -0.88 5.05 7.78
N ILE A 103 0.42 5.28 7.54
CA ILE A 103 1.48 4.92 8.49
C ILE A 103 1.33 5.68 9.81
N TRP A 104 1.01 6.98 9.73
CA TRP A 104 0.74 7.79 10.92
C TRP A 104 -0.46 7.22 11.69
N ILE A 105 -1.56 6.91 11.00
CA ILE A 105 -2.71 6.29 11.67
C ILE A 105 -2.31 4.95 12.29
N SER A 106 -1.65 4.04 11.58
CA SER A 106 -1.36 2.72 12.15
C SER A 106 -0.43 2.79 13.38
N THR A 107 0.56 3.68 13.37
CA THR A 107 1.51 3.85 14.47
C THR A 107 0.88 4.50 15.70
N PHE A 108 0.03 5.52 15.54
CA PHE A 108 -0.59 6.22 16.67
C PHE A 108 -1.94 5.64 17.11
N CYS A 109 -2.68 5.02 16.20
CA CYS A 109 -3.99 4.41 16.48
C CYS A 109 -3.84 3.03 17.16
N MET A 110 -2.61 2.49 17.27
CA MET A 110 -2.30 1.31 18.10
C MET A 110 -2.80 1.45 19.54
N ASN A 111 -2.75 2.67 20.06
CA ASN A 111 -3.26 3.04 21.39
C ASN A 111 -4.77 3.36 21.43
N CYS A 112 -5.48 3.29 20.30
CA CYS A 112 -6.91 3.62 20.19
C CYS A 112 -7.83 2.39 20.19
N LEU A 113 -7.29 1.17 20.02
CA LEU A 113 -7.97 -0.05 20.44
C LEU A 113 -7.87 -0.08 21.97
N ALA A 114 -8.80 0.63 22.61
CA ALA A 114 -9.03 0.55 24.03
C ALA A 114 -9.19 -0.93 24.45
N ASP A 115 -8.74 -1.21 25.68
CA ASP A 115 -8.99 -2.44 26.44
C ASP A 115 -10.37 -3.06 26.19
#